data_AF-A0A936ZFP0-F1
#
_entry.id   AF-A0A936ZFP0-F1
#
_cell.length_a   1.000
_cell.length_b   1.000
_cell.length_c   1.000
_cell.angle_alpha   90.00
_cell.angle_beta   90.00
_cell.angle_gamma   90.00
#
_symmetry.space_group_name_H-M   'P 1'
#
loop_
_entity.id
_entity.type
_entity.pdbx_description
1 polymer ?
#
loop_
_entity_poly.entity_id
_entity_poly.type
_entity_poly.pdbx_seq_one_letter_code
_entity_poly.pdbx_strand_id
1 'polypeptide(L)'
;MKVFRFVSGTAAAVALVAGLAAAEPAAARDRLSPGAAVAIGALGGLAVGAAVGAAVAPPVYAAPVPVYRAPPPPPPVYVEERAPVYYERPVRERVYVEHCETERYREWVPGWGWEHRSRRVCR
;
A
#
# COMPACT_ATOMS: atom_id res chain seq x y z
N MET A 1 35.07 25.43 35.95
CA MET A 1 35.36 26.64 35.15
C MET A 1 34.24 27.08 34.18
N LYS A 2 33.09 26.39 34.08
CA LYS A 2 31.95 26.82 33.22
C LYS A 2 31.08 27.91 33.85
N VAL A 3 30.89 27.88 35.17
CA VAL A 3 30.02 28.81 35.90
C VAL A 3 30.52 30.26 35.82
N PHE A 4 31.85 30.48 35.87
CA PHE A 4 32.45 31.81 35.75
C PHE A 4 32.26 32.47 34.36
N ARG A 5 32.13 31.69 33.28
CA ARG A 5 31.89 32.24 31.93
C ARG A 5 30.45 32.76 31.78
N PHE A 6 29.48 32.09 32.40
CA PHE A 6 28.07 32.53 32.37
C PHE A 6 27.86 33.83 33.14
N VAL A 7 28.51 34.01 34.29
CA VAL A 7 28.42 35.25 35.08
C VAL A 7 29.04 36.45 34.35
N SER A 8 30.13 36.23 33.59
CA SER A 8 30.74 37.31 32.80
C SER A 8 29.87 37.74 31.60
N GLY A 9 29.17 36.80 30.96
CA GLY A 9 28.32 37.07 29.80
C GLY A 9 27.05 37.84 30.17
N THR A 10 26.42 37.49 31.29
CA THR A 10 25.26 38.22 31.80
C THR A 10 25.63 39.63 32.28
N ALA A 11 26.78 39.78 32.95
CA ALA A 11 27.27 41.09 33.37
C ALA A 11 27.57 42.01 32.17
N ALA A 12 28.18 41.48 31.10
CA ALA A 12 28.46 42.25 29.89
C ALA A 12 27.17 42.66 29.14
N ALA A 13 26.18 41.76 29.06
CA ALA A 13 24.90 42.05 28.44
C ALA A 13 24.10 43.10 29.23
N VAL A 14 24.08 43.01 30.56
CA VAL A 14 23.43 44.01 31.43
C VAL A 14 24.15 45.36 31.34
N ALA A 15 25.47 45.38 31.29
CA ALA A 15 26.25 46.61 31.14
C ALA A 15 26.01 47.30 29.77
N LEU A 16 25.86 46.53 28.68
CA LEU A 16 25.50 47.09 27.37
C LEU A 16 24.08 47.67 27.39
N VAL A 17 23.11 46.95 27.92
CA VAL A 17 21.72 47.43 28.00
C VAL A 17 21.61 48.66 28.90
N ALA A 18 22.29 48.67 30.05
CA ALA A 18 22.36 49.83 30.94
C ALA A 18 23.09 51.02 30.30
N GLY A 19 24.16 50.77 29.53
CA GLY A 19 24.87 51.80 28.77
C GLY A 19 24.02 52.43 27.66
N LEU A 20 23.20 51.65 26.96
CA LEU A 20 22.23 52.16 25.98
C LEU A 20 21.07 52.91 26.65
N ALA A 21 20.67 52.52 27.86
CA ALA A 21 19.63 53.21 28.63
C ALA A 21 20.13 54.53 29.26
N ALA A 22 21.41 54.63 29.59
CA ALA A 22 22.06 55.84 30.11
C ALA A 22 22.53 56.80 29.01
N ALA A 23 22.52 56.38 27.74
CA ALA A 23 22.72 57.27 26.60
C ALA A 23 21.47 58.16 26.45
N GLU A 24 21.45 59.28 27.17
CA GLU A 24 20.42 60.31 27.03
C GLU A 24 20.35 60.73 25.54
N PRO A 25 19.22 60.54 24.83
CA PRO A 25 19.06 61.05 23.48
C PRO A 25 18.68 62.53 23.56
N ALA A 26 19.32 63.31 24.44
CA ALA A 26 18.95 64.70 24.66
C ALA A 26 19.50 65.60 23.54
N ALA A 27 20.68 65.29 23.00
CA ALA A 27 21.34 66.14 22.01
C ALA A 27 20.79 66.05 20.56
N ALA A 28 19.96 65.04 20.26
CA ALA A 28 19.45 64.80 18.89
C ALA A 28 17.96 65.12 18.71
N ARG A 29 17.20 65.31 19.79
CA ARG A 29 15.74 65.54 19.75
C ARG A 29 15.38 66.91 19.16
N ASP A 30 16.24 67.91 19.30
CA ASP A 30 15.99 69.27 18.83
C ASP A 30 16.10 69.44 17.31
N ARG A 31 16.68 68.46 16.60
CA ARG A 31 16.90 68.50 15.14
C ARG A 31 16.13 67.44 14.36
N LEU A 32 15.48 66.51 15.04
CA LEU A 32 14.74 65.42 14.40
C LEU A 32 13.24 65.65 14.55
N SER A 33 12.53 65.67 13.42
CA SER A 33 11.07 65.66 13.45
C SER A 33 10.56 64.38 14.15
N PRO A 34 9.40 64.42 14.81
CA PRO A 34 8.83 63.24 15.46
C PRO A 34 8.73 62.02 14.52
N GLY A 35 8.40 62.26 13.25
CA GLY A 35 8.36 61.21 12.22
C GLY A 35 9.73 60.62 11.89
N ALA A 36 10.79 61.44 11.83
CA ALA A 36 12.15 60.96 11.62
C ALA A 36 12.63 60.11 12.81
N ALA A 37 12.25 60.47 14.03
CA ALA A 37 12.62 59.70 15.23
C ALA A 37 11.93 58.33 15.24
N VAL A 38 10.66 58.27 14.85
CA VAL A 38 9.91 57.00 14.69
C VAL A 38 10.53 56.15 13.58
N ALA A 39 10.89 56.74 12.44
CA ALA A 39 11.49 56.02 11.33
C ALA A 39 12.85 55.40 11.72
N ILE A 40 13.72 56.15 12.40
CA ILE A 40 15.01 55.63 12.87
C ILE A 40 14.80 54.54 13.93
N GLY A 41 13.85 54.73 14.85
CA GLY A 41 13.52 53.72 15.85
C GLY A 41 13.01 52.41 15.24
N ALA A 42 12.13 52.49 14.24
CA ALA A 42 11.60 51.33 13.55
C ALA A 42 12.67 50.59 12.74
N LEU A 43 13.49 51.34 11.98
CA LEU A 43 14.57 50.76 11.18
C LEU A 43 15.68 50.15 12.05
N GLY A 44 16.09 50.86 13.10
CA GLY A 44 17.09 50.38 14.05
C GLY A 44 16.59 49.16 14.84
N GLY A 45 15.35 49.20 15.32
CA GLY A 45 14.72 48.09 16.03
C GLY A 45 14.57 46.84 15.15
N LEU A 46 14.17 47.01 13.89
CA LEU A 46 14.06 45.90 12.94
C LEU A 46 15.44 45.33 12.58
N ALA A 47 16.45 46.17 12.37
CA ALA A 47 17.80 45.71 12.08
C ALA A 47 18.41 44.90 13.24
N VAL A 48 18.29 45.42 14.47
CA VAL A 48 18.76 44.71 15.68
C VAL A 48 17.94 43.44 15.91
N GLY A 49 16.62 43.51 15.78
CA GLY A 49 15.73 42.36 15.93
C GLY A 49 15.99 41.25 14.90
N ALA A 50 16.23 41.61 13.64
CA ALA A 50 16.57 40.66 12.58
C ALA A 50 17.94 40.01 12.81
N ALA A 51 18.94 40.78 13.25
CA ALA A 51 20.26 40.24 13.56
C ALA A 51 20.22 39.23 14.72
N VAL A 52 19.52 39.59 15.82
CA VAL A 52 19.35 38.68 16.97
C VAL A 52 18.51 37.47 16.58
N GLY A 53 17.40 37.69 15.86
CA GLY A 53 16.52 36.61 15.38
C GLY A 53 17.25 35.62 14.48
N ALA A 54 18.08 36.12 13.55
CA ALA A 54 18.90 35.27 12.68
C ALA A 54 19.98 34.51 13.46
N ALA A 55 20.55 35.10 14.50
CA ALA A 55 21.57 34.44 15.33
C ALA A 55 21.01 33.27 16.16
N VAL A 56 19.72 33.30 16.50
CA VAL A 56 19.05 32.24 17.28
C VAL A 56 18.16 31.33 16.42
N ALA A 57 18.02 31.61 15.13
CA ALA A 57 17.19 30.82 14.23
C ALA A 57 17.78 29.41 14.06
N PRO A 58 16.96 28.34 14.18
CA PRO A 58 17.44 26.99 13.93
C PRO A 58 17.75 26.79 12.44
N PRO A 59 18.72 25.92 12.08
CA PRO A 59 19.01 25.61 10.69
C PRO A 59 17.79 24.97 10.03
N VAL A 60 17.36 25.51 8.90
CA VAL A 60 16.32 24.93 8.06
C VAL A 60 16.96 23.90 7.14
N TYR A 61 16.73 22.62 7.40
CA TYR A 61 17.16 21.55 6.52
C TYR A 61 16.11 21.32 5.43
N ALA A 62 16.50 21.56 4.18
CA ALA A 62 15.67 21.15 3.05
C ALA A 62 15.68 19.62 2.97
N ALA A 63 14.51 19.01 3.12
CA ALA A 63 14.37 17.58 2.86
C ALA A 63 14.54 17.33 1.36
N PRO A 64 15.28 16.27 0.96
CA PRO A 64 15.39 15.90 -0.45
C PRO A 64 14.00 15.54 -1.00
N VAL A 65 13.72 15.96 -2.23
CA VAL A 65 12.48 15.63 -2.93
C VAL A 65 12.41 14.10 -3.09
N PRO A 66 11.30 13.44 -2.71
CA PRO A 66 11.17 11.99 -2.85
C PRO A 66 11.20 11.61 -4.33
N VAL A 67 12.20 10.80 -4.72
CA VAL A 67 12.28 10.20 -6.05
C VAL A 67 11.51 8.89 -6.03
N TYR A 68 10.29 8.90 -6.57
CA TYR A 68 9.54 7.67 -6.79
C TYR A 68 10.14 6.91 -7.98
N ARG A 69 10.73 5.75 -7.70
CA ARG A 69 11.03 4.77 -8.75
C ARG A 69 9.82 3.87 -8.93
N ALA A 70 9.43 3.68 -10.19
CA ALA A 70 8.48 2.64 -10.52
C ALA A 70 9.04 1.28 -10.07
N PRO A 71 8.20 0.40 -9.49
CA PRO A 71 8.60 -0.97 -9.20
C PRO A 71 9.08 -1.67 -10.49
N PRO A 72 10.06 -2.57 -10.41
CA PRO A 72 10.45 -3.38 -11.56
C PRO A 72 9.25 -4.20 -12.07
N PRO A 73 9.18 -4.49 -13.37
CA PRO A 73 8.11 -5.31 -13.92
C PRO A 73 8.10 -6.70 -13.27
N PRO A 74 6.92 -7.31 -13.05
CA PRO A 74 6.83 -8.65 -12.49
C PRO A 74 7.52 -9.66 -13.41
N PRO A 75 8.15 -10.72 -12.85
CA PRO A 75 8.74 -11.77 -13.65
C PRO A 75 7.67 -12.49 -14.49
N PRO A 76 8.02 -13.00 -15.69
CA PRO A 76 7.11 -13.78 -16.48
C PRO A 76 6.66 -15.03 -15.71
N VAL A 77 5.35 -15.27 -15.66
CA VAL A 77 4.76 -16.49 -15.10
C VAL A 77 4.71 -17.52 -16.22
N TYR A 78 5.56 -18.54 -16.13
CA TYR A 78 5.48 -19.71 -17.00
C TYR A 78 4.47 -20.68 -16.42
N VAL A 79 3.37 -20.92 -17.14
CA VAL A 79 2.39 -21.94 -16.79
C VAL A 79 2.78 -23.21 -17.54
N GLU A 80 3.20 -24.24 -16.82
CA GLU A 80 3.25 -25.58 -17.42
C GLU A 80 1.83 -26.07 -17.64
N GLU A 81 1.43 -26.15 -18.90
CA GLU A 81 0.17 -26.76 -19.28
C GLU A 81 0.26 -28.26 -19.03
N ARG A 82 -0.49 -28.74 -18.03
CA ARG A 82 -0.51 -30.16 -17.65
C ARG A 82 -0.95 -30.99 -18.86
N ALA A 83 -0.12 -31.95 -19.26
CA ALA A 83 -0.45 -32.88 -20.34
C ALA A 83 -1.82 -33.55 -20.08
N PRO A 84 -2.66 -33.72 -21.12
CA PRO A 84 -3.95 -34.37 -20.97
C PRO A 84 -3.76 -35.83 -20.53
N VAL A 85 -4.50 -36.22 -19.48
CA VAL A 85 -4.56 -37.62 -19.02
C VAL A 85 -5.56 -38.35 -19.91
N TYR A 86 -5.08 -39.29 -20.72
CA TYR A 86 -5.94 -40.15 -21.54
C TYR A 86 -6.37 -41.37 -20.72
N TYR A 87 -7.68 -41.57 -20.61
CA TYR A 87 -8.26 -42.80 -20.05
C TYR A 87 -8.64 -43.74 -21.18
N GLU A 88 -8.24 -45.01 -21.05
CA GLU A 88 -8.72 -46.06 -21.95
C GLU A 88 -10.22 -46.26 -21.76
N ARG A 89 -10.96 -46.30 -22.88
CA ARG A 89 -12.39 -46.59 -22.85
C ARG A 89 -12.55 -48.09 -22.54
N PRO A 90 -13.36 -48.48 -21.54
CA PRO A 90 -13.62 -49.88 -21.28
C PRO A 90 -14.30 -50.52 -22.50
N VAL A 91 -13.75 -51.62 -22.98
CA VAL A 91 -14.33 -52.42 -24.06
C VAL A 91 -15.57 -53.12 -23.49
N ARG A 92 -16.74 -52.84 -24.06
CA ARG A 92 -17.97 -53.57 -23.70
C ARG A 92 -18.01 -54.86 -24.51
N GLU A 93 -17.67 -55.97 -23.86
CA GLU A 93 -17.88 -57.31 -24.43
C GLU A 93 -19.38 -57.59 -24.52
N ARG A 94 -19.86 -57.93 -25.71
CA ARG A 94 -21.25 -58.36 -25.90
C ARG A 94 -21.34 -59.85 -25.60
N VAL A 95 -21.91 -60.19 -24.45
CA VAL A 95 -22.25 -61.56 -24.12
C VAL A 95 -23.60 -61.89 -24.78
N TYR A 96 -23.61 -62.81 -25.74
CA TYR A 96 -24.85 -63.35 -26.29
C TYR A 96 -25.34 -64.45 -25.37
N VAL A 97 -26.49 -64.22 -24.73
CA VAL A 97 -27.16 -65.22 -23.90
C VAL A 97 -28.33 -65.76 -24.72
N GLU A 98 -28.27 -67.04 -25.11
CA GLU A 98 -29.39 -67.70 -25.76
C GLU A 98 -30.57 -67.78 -24.78
N HIS A 99 -31.73 -67.27 -25.20
CA HIS A 99 -32.94 -67.34 -24.40
C HIS A 99 -33.82 -68.49 -24.88
N CYS A 100 -33.91 -69.55 -24.06
CA CYS A 100 -34.73 -70.71 -24.37
C CYS A 100 -36.06 -70.67 -23.63
N GLU A 101 -37.16 -70.60 -24.38
CA GLU A 101 -38.51 -70.67 -23.85
C GLU A 101 -39.14 -72.04 -24.16
N THR A 102 -40.01 -72.51 -23.26
CA THR A 102 -40.80 -73.72 -23.52
C THR A 102 -42.18 -73.31 -24.01
N GLU A 103 -42.40 -73.48 -25.31
CA GLU A 103 -43.68 -73.22 -25.95
C GLU A 103 -44.58 -74.45 -25.77
N ARG A 104 -45.79 -74.23 -25.25
CA ARG A 104 -46.82 -75.28 -25.11
C ARG A 104 -47.93 -74.99 -26.12
N TYR A 105 -48.26 -75.98 -26.94
CA TYR A 105 -49.29 -75.84 -27.97
C TYR A 105 -50.18 -77.09 -28.01
N ARG A 106 -51.31 -76.99 -28.72
CA ARG A 106 -52.22 -78.11 -28.95
C ARG A 106 -52.15 -78.50 -30.41
N GLU A 107 -51.95 -79.78 -30.66
CA GLU A 107 -51.92 -80.34 -32.00
C GLU A 107 -53.06 -81.32 -32.15
N TRP A 108 -53.79 -81.23 -33.27
CA TRP A 108 -54.87 -82.17 -33.55
C TRP A 108 -54.27 -83.46 -34.09
N VAL A 109 -54.44 -84.55 -33.35
CA VAL A 109 -53.99 -85.89 -33.75
C VAL A 109 -55.20 -86.65 -34.30
N PRO A 110 -55.22 -87.02 -35.59
CA PRO A 110 -56.33 -87.79 -36.17
C PRO A 110 -56.58 -89.09 -35.39
N GLY A 111 -57.83 -89.29 -34.96
CA GLY A 111 -58.24 -90.46 -34.16
C GLY A 111 -58.09 -90.32 -32.63
N TRP A 112 -57.40 -89.29 -32.14
CA TRP A 112 -57.18 -89.05 -30.70
C TRP A 112 -57.71 -87.70 -30.20
N GLY A 113 -57.80 -86.71 -31.10
CA GLY A 113 -58.27 -85.37 -30.79
C GLY A 113 -57.13 -84.40 -30.48
N TRP A 114 -57.44 -83.33 -29.75
CA TRP A 114 -56.45 -82.31 -29.39
C TRP A 114 -55.48 -82.80 -28.32
N GLU A 115 -54.21 -82.95 -28.66
CA GLU A 115 -53.15 -83.33 -27.73
C GLU A 115 -52.28 -82.12 -27.36
N HIS A 116 -51.92 -81.98 -26.08
CA HIS A 116 -50.99 -80.95 -25.63
C HIS A 116 -49.54 -81.41 -25.83
N ARG A 117 -48.76 -80.59 -26.55
CA ARG A 117 -47.33 -80.82 -26.79
C ARG A 117 -46.53 -79.63 -26.30
N SER A 118 -45.26 -79.87 -26.00
CA SER A 118 -44.30 -78.82 -25.64
C SER A 118 -43.04 -78.96 -26.46
N ARG A 119 -42.45 -77.82 -26.84
CA ARG A 119 -41.14 -77.76 -27.48
C ARG A 119 -40.30 -76.64 -26.88
N ARG A 120 -38.99 -76.83 -26.85
CA ARG A 120 -38.05 -75.79 -26.43
C ARG A 120 -37.58 -75.01 -27.65
N VAL A 121 -37.71 -73.69 -27.61
CA VAL A 121 -37.29 -72.79 -28.68
C VAL A 121 -36.27 -71.82 -28.09
N CYS A 122 -35.07 -71.76 -28.67
CA CYS A 122 -34.01 -70.86 -28.25
C CYS A 122 -33.85 -69.73 -29.28
N ARG A 123 -33.60 -68.50 -28.81
CA ARG A 123 -33.39 -67.29 -29.62
C ARG A 123 -32.15 -66.53 -29.16
#